data_AF-A0A3B8Q2S4-F1
#
_entry.id   AF-A0A3B8Q2S4-F1
#
_cell.length_a   1.000
_cell.length_b   1.000
_cell.length_c   1.000
_cell.angle_alpha   90.00
_cell.angle_beta   90.00
_cell.angle_gamma   90.00
#
_symmetry.space_group_name_H-M   'P 1'
#
loop_
_entity.id
_entity.type
_entity.pdbx_description
1 polymer ?
#
loop_
_entity_poly.entity_id
_entity_poly.type
_entity_poly.pdbx_seq_one_letter_code
_entity_poly.pdbx_strand_id
1 'polypeptide(L)'
;MRNGKPERETEFPRQPRLSPAAGFRISPKLQSCLELRLTGCAERRSYLRMPAATSLRLPNQRASSSDPTGDYRAASKVDGSSVSGMPRFLTGGSPAPQIQRQVQDAGAPTTSPQDAGPTGTPNPQTPATAPSLASPDPSLPKFDFDVGVFIGPRFDATYMPVGPSPSVGVLNVYHRVFIKFLPFSTRLITDNPRMFGRYRGVRFTAAQRAEFNWTEAQQETFRTDFQRNVHDIWSEQHPLALNESGFAPYRAKVLVNVEISEAAEDAHSTIEAFKMPPGAPRLRSEVRSGRSATLESRDPTEATKHSVFPKDFVRQVGPFEFDSADISPPVEAGSQEVANLIKSKVDVAHDPDAMESVCLDFRGRATPEGSTSYNEELGSRRARTVRNRVNDLVGFHPTVFMEVGTHPGEKNATTDPKFRRVDVTFDRDCRSFEEQEQNVAAHEFGHLLGFGDEYVDERPPSGVLPKFLADRPTHYDTVESEMGSDTANEMLDQESSSIMSLGNVVQRGHYVFFLQAINAMTGKTWTVES
;
A
#
# COMPACT_ATOMS: atom_id res chain seq x y z
N MET A 1 -77.20 35.66 -16.10
CA MET A 1 -76.42 36.86 -15.73
C MET A 1 -75.19 36.84 -16.65
N ARG A 2 -75.03 37.69 -17.68
CA ARG A 2 -74.61 39.11 -17.65
C ARG A 2 -73.40 39.31 -16.71
N ASN A 3 -72.19 39.73 -17.09
CA ASN A 3 -71.55 40.17 -18.37
C ASN A 3 -70.11 39.56 -18.47
N GLY A 4 -69.25 39.74 -19.49
CA GLY A 4 -69.24 40.60 -20.68
C GLY A 4 -68.07 40.34 -21.68
N LYS A 5 -67.45 41.41 -22.21
CA LYS A 5 -66.35 41.51 -23.21
C LYS A 5 -65.47 42.76 -22.88
N PRO A 6 -64.37 43.16 -23.59
CA PRO A 6 -63.83 42.70 -24.88
C PRO A 6 -62.29 42.51 -25.01
N GLU A 7 -61.89 42.17 -26.23
CA GLU A 7 -60.55 42.10 -26.86
C GLU A 7 -59.52 43.22 -26.55
N ARG A 8 -58.23 42.88 -26.71
CA ARG A 8 -57.23 43.73 -27.39
C ARG A 8 -56.25 42.90 -28.22
N GLU A 9 -56.07 43.29 -29.48
CA GLU A 9 -54.97 42.88 -30.35
C GLU A 9 -53.70 43.67 -30.00
N THR A 10 -52.51 43.10 -30.20
CA THR A 10 -51.27 43.88 -30.44
C THR A 10 -50.22 43.06 -31.19
N GLU A 11 -50.03 43.43 -32.45
CA GLU A 11 -48.84 43.45 -33.31
C GLU A 11 -47.62 42.53 -33.02
N PHE A 12 -47.25 41.79 -34.06
CA PHE A 12 -45.93 41.15 -34.22
C PHE A 12 -44.80 42.18 -34.41
N PRO A 13 -43.67 42.11 -33.67
CA PRO A 13 -42.43 42.72 -34.09
C PRO A 13 -41.71 41.87 -35.14
N ARG A 14 -41.06 42.55 -36.10
CA ARG A 14 -40.46 41.96 -37.32
C ARG A 14 -39.10 41.31 -37.05
N GLN A 15 -38.76 40.30 -37.86
CA GLN A 15 -37.39 39.77 -37.95
C GLN A 15 -36.39 40.85 -38.41
N PRO A 16 -35.18 40.93 -37.82
CA PRO A 16 -34.06 41.60 -38.45
C PRO A 16 -33.42 40.71 -39.53
N ARG A 17 -33.37 41.22 -40.77
CA ARG A 17 -32.49 40.67 -41.81
C ARG A 17 -31.05 41.05 -41.46
N LEU A 18 -30.11 40.11 -41.58
CA LEU A 18 -28.68 40.41 -41.70
C LEU A 18 -28.16 39.89 -43.04
N SER A 19 -27.65 40.81 -43.85
CA SER A 19 -26.98 40.52 -45.12
C SER A 19 -25.50 40.16 -44.89
N PRO A 20 -24.86 39.38 -45.79
CA PRO A 20 -23.46 39.01 -45.66
C PRO A 20 -22.53 40.06 -46.30
N ALA A 21 -21.45 40.44 -45.62
CA ALA A 21 -20.16 40.84 -46.22
C ALA A 21 -19.13 41.29 -45.17
N ALA A 22 -18.02 40.57 -45.02
CA ALA A 22 -16.69 41.10 -44.71
C ALA A 22 -15.65 39.97 -44.87
N GLY A 23 -14.88 39.99 -45.98
CA GLY A 23 -13.86 38.97 -46.23
C GLY A 23 -12.53 39.30 -45.54
N PHE A 24 -11.94 38.34 -44.83
CA PHE A 24 -10.55 38.41 -44.39
C PHE A 24 -9.61 37.84 -45.47
N ARG A 25 -8.69 38.67 -45.97
CA ARG A 25 -7.60 38.23 -46.84
C ARG A 25 -6.41 37.81 -45.98
N ILE A 26 -5.93 36.58 -46.15
CA ILE A 26 -4.60 36.17 -45.68
C ILE A 26 -3.59 36.60 -46.76
N SER A 27 -2.57 37.37 -46.36
CA SER A 27 -1.48 37.80 -47.24
C SER A 27 -0.23 36.95 -46.98
N PRO A 28 0.39 36.34 -48.01
CA PRO A 28 1.62 35.59 -47.84
C PRO A 28 2.87 36.46 -48.09
N LYS A 29 3.84 36.37 -47.17
CA LYS A 29 5.30 36.58 -47.30
C LYS A 29 5.86 37.22 -46.03
N LEU A 30 6.76 36.51 -45.34
CA LEU A 30 8.17 36.90 -45.34
C LEU A 30 9.04 35.70 -44.96
N GLN A 31 10.16 35.60 -45.66
CA GLN A 31 11.12 34.51 -45.64
C GLN A 31 12.49 35.16 -45.48
N SER A 32 13.37 34.60 -44.65
CA SER A 32 14.85 34.57 -44.77
C SER A 32 15.59 34.73 -43.43
N CYS A 33 16.83 34.22 -43.42
CA CYS A 33 17.92 34.50 -42.48
C CYS A 33 17.88 33.84 -41.08
N LEU A 34 18.35 32.59 -41.01
CA LEU A 34 19.68 32.35 -40.46
C LEU A 34 20.27 31.01 -40.95
N GLU A 35 21.25 31.06 -41.85
CA GLU A 35 22.26 29.99 -41.96
C GLU A 35 23.43 30.36 -41.06
N LEU A 36 23.93 29.43 -40.25
CA LEU A 36 25.28 29.51 -39.73
C LEU A 36 25.87 28.10 -39.59
N ARG A 37 26.94 27.85 -40.34
CA ARG A 37 27.68 26.59 -40.38
C ARG A 37 28.49 26.42 -39.10
N LEU A 38 28.47 25.23 -38.50
CA LEU A 38 29.66 24.68 -37.83
C LEU A 38 29.82 23.21 -38.20
N THR A 39 30.90 22.93 -38.94
CA THR A 39 31.36 21.58 -39.29
C THR A 39 32.33 21.05 -38.24
N GLY A 40 32.10 19.82 -37.79
CA GLY A 40 33.16 18.84 -37.57
C GLY A 40 34.03 18.98 -36.31
N CYS A 41 33.72 18.18 -35.29
CA CYS A 41 34.73 17.38 -34.60
C CYS A 41 34.14 16.02 -34.25
N ALA A 42 34.79 14.96 -34.70
CA ALA A 42 34.36 13.59 -34.48
C ALA A 42 35.34 12.90 -33.52
N GLU A 43 34.94 12.72 -32.27
CA GLU A 43 35.63 11.81 -31.35
C GLU A 43 34.88 10.49 -31.21
N ARG A 44 35.64 9.40 -31.31
CA ARG A 44 35.13 8.04 -31.26
C ARG A 44 34.92 7.64 -29.80
N ARG A 45 33.67 7.38 -29.39
CA ARG A 45 33.38 6.52 -28.23
C ARG A 45 32.81 5.20 -28.72
N SER A 46 33.61 4.15 -28.55
CA SER A 46 33.24 2.77 -28.87
C SER A 46 32.30 2.22 -27.79
N TYR A 47 31.00 2.14 -28.08
CA TYR A 47 30.06 1.38 -27.25
C TYR A 47 29.86 -0.02 -27.82
N LEU A 48 29.98 -1.04 -26.97
CA LEU A 48 29.63 -2.41 -27.32
C LEU A 48 28.13 -2.49 -27.66
N ARG A 49 27.81 -3.20 -28.74
CA ARG A 49 26.43 -3.57 -29.07
C ARG A 49 26.01 -4.78 -28.23
N MET A 50 25.02 -4.61 -27.36
CA MET A 50 24.10 -5.68 -26.95
C MET A 50 22.92 -5.71 -27.94
N PRO A 51 22.35 -6.88 -28.26
CA PRO A 51 21.26 -7.01 -29.22
C PRO A 51 19.92 -6.47 -28.68
N ALA A 52 19.11 -5.90 -29.56
CA ALA A 52 17.83 -5.27 -29.21
C ALA A 52 16.74 -6.30 -28.90
N ALA A 53 16.02 -6.10 -27.79
CA ALA A 53 14.77 -6.82 -27.50
C ALA A 53 13.60 -6.22 -28.31
N THR A 54 12.77 -7.08 -28.87
CA THR A 54 11.64 -6.71 -29.75
C THR A 54 10.50 -6.06 -28.94
N SER A 55 10.32 -4.75 -29.08
CA SER A 55 9.19 -4.03 -28.48
C SER A 55 7.92 -4.18 -29.32
N LEU A 56 6.91 -4.85 -28.76
CA LEU A 56 5.57 -4.94 -29.34
C LEU A 56 4.82 -3.60 -29.16
N ARG A 57 4.37 -3.02 -30.28
CA ARG A 57 3.52 -1.82 -30.28
C ARG A 57 2.10 -2.15 -29.83
N LEU A 58 1.64 -1.51 -28.75
CA LEU A 58 0.21 -1.37 -28.46
C LEU A 58 -0.36 -0.10 -29.14
N PRO A 59 -1.63 -0.11 -29.61
CA PRO A 59 -2.20 1.00 -30.36
C PRO A 59 -2.73 2.13 -29.47
N ASN A 60 -2.63 3.37 -29.97
CA ASN A 60 -3.19 4.58 -29.37
C ASN A 60 -4.70 4.46 -29.08
N GLN A 61 -5.11 4.70 -27.84
CA GLN A 61 -6.47 5.15 -27.54
C GLN A 61 -6.49 6.69 -27.43
N ARG A 62 -7.22 7.35 -28.32
CA ARG A 62 -7.58 8.77 -28.19
C ARG A 62 -8.81 8.87 -27.29
N ALA A 63 -8.64 9.32 -26.05
CA ALA A 63 -9.76 9.77 -25.24
C ALA A 63 -10.22 11.16 -25.74
N SER A 64 -11.47 11.22 -26.20
CA SER A 64 -12.15 12.46 -26.59
C SER A 64 -13.17 12.81 -25.51
N SER A 65 -12.83 13.72 -24.60
CA SER A 65 -13.76 14.22 -23.58
C SER A 65 -14.29 15.61 -23.98
N SER A 66 -15.54 15.66 -24.39
CA SER A 66 -16.30 16.90 -24.52
C SER A 66 -16.87 17.30 -23.15
N ASP A 67 -16.55 18.52 -22.69
CA ASP A 67 -17.23 19.15 -21.56
C ASP A 67 -18.74 19.29 -21.79
N PRO A 68 -19.53 19.15 -20.71
CA PRO A 68 -20.70 19.99 -20.52
C PRO A 68 -20.65 20.70 -19.17
N THR A 69 -20.49 22.03 -19.21
CA THR A 69 -20.64 22.91 -18.04
C THR A 69 -22.08 22.88 -17.52
N GLY A 70 -22.30 22.33 -16.32
CA GLY A 70 -23.59 22.30 -15.63
C GLY A 70 -23.63 23.25 -14.43
N ASP A 71 -24.28 24.40 -14.56
CA ASP A 71 -24.58 25.33 -13.47
C ASP A 71 -25.51 24.68 -12.43
N TYR A 72 -25.07 24.55 -11.18
CA TYR A 72 -25.95 24.26 -10.04
C TYR A 72 -26.01 25.43 -9.07
N ARG A 73 -27.13 26.17 -9.11
CA ARG A 73 -27.47 27.20 -8.13
C ARG A 73 -27.88 26.56 -6.80
N ALA A 74 -27.38 27.13 -5.70
CA ALA A 74 -27.75 26.75 -4.35
C ALA A 74 -29.15 27.25 -3.95
N ALA A 75 -29.92 26.44 -3.23
CA ALA A 75 -31.06 26.86 -2.40
C ALA A 75 -31.39 25.83 -1.30
N SER A 76 -31.94 26.35 -0.19
CA SER A 76 -32.37 25.69 1.06
C SER A 76 -31.25 25.47 2.10
N LYS A 77 -31.10 26.31 3.13
CA LYS A 77 -32.01 26.51 4.28
C LYS A 77 -32.51 25.19 4.88
N VAL A 78 -31.96 24.86 6.05
CA VAL A 78 -32.59 24.08 7.11
C VAL A 78 -32.24 24.79 8.42
N ASP A 79 -33.25 25.03 9.26
CA ASP A 79 -33.10 25.75 10.53
C ASP A 79 -32.70 24.83 11.68
N GLY A 80 -31.98 25.41 12.65
CA GLY A 80 -32.46 25.43 14.04
C GLY A 80 -32.50 24.14 14.87
N SER A 81 -31.58 24.10 15.84
CA SER A 81 -31.74 23.54 17.20
C SER A 81 -31.89 22.02 17.40
N SER A 82 -30.85 21.43 17.96
CA SER A 82 -30.95 20.67 19.22
C SER A 82 -29.56 20.50 19.83
N VAL A 83 -29.31 21.12 20.98
CA VAL A 83 -28.05 20.99 21.73
C VAL A 83 -28.33 20.25 23.05
N SER A 84 -27.87 19.00 23.10
CA SER A 84 -27.76 18.14 24.28
C SER A 84 -26.73 17.06 23.90
N GLY A 85 -25.74 16.68 24.70
CA GLY A 85 -25.37 17.15 26.04
C GLY A 85 -24.17 16.31 26.49
N MET A 86 -22.95 16.81 26.27
CA MET A 86 -21.72 16.07 26.55
C MET A 86 -21.30 16.18 28.03
N PRO A 87 -21.07 15.07 28.76
CA PRO A 87 -20.51 15.13 30.10
C PRO A 87 -19.01 15.48 30.05
N ARG A 88 -18.59 16.41 30.91
CA ARG A 88 -17.17 16.69 31.15
C ARG A 88 -16.55 15.56 31.95
N PHE A 89 -15.54 14.88 31.41
CA PHE A 89 -14.60 14.12 32.23
C PHE A 89 -13.41 14.99 32.65
N LEU A 90 -13.02 14.84 33.91
CA LEU A 90 -11.97 15.62 34.55
C LEU A 90 -10.60 15.03 34.22
N THR A 91 -9.65 15.90 33.86
CA THR A 91 -8.24 15.55 33.65
C THR A 91 -7.57 15.20 34.98
N GLY A 92 -7.38 13.92 35.26
CA GLY A 92 -6.46 13.42 36.28
C GLY A 92 -5.16 12.96 35.62
N GLY A 93 -4.06 13.70 35.82
CA GLY A 93 -2.76 13.30 35.31
C GLY A 93 -2.16 12.14 36.11
N SER A 94 -1.52 11.21 35.42
CA SER A 94 -0.60 10.21 36.02
C SER A 94 0.58 9.97 35.07
N PRO A 95 1.79 9.74 35.60
CA PRO A 95 3.01 9.73 34.80
C PRO A 95 3.14 8.46 33.93
N ALA A 96 3.88 8.58 32.83
CA ALA A 96 4.12 7.51 31.88
C ALA A 96 4.86 6.31 32.51
N PRO A 97 4.52 5.06 32.13
CA PRO A 97 5.28 3.89 32.54
C PRO A 97 6.63 3.83 31.80
N GLN A 98 7.70 3.57 32.54
CA GLN A 98 9.00 3.24 31.95
C GLN A 98 8.94 1.82 31.36
N ILE A 99 9.17 1.68 30.06
CA ILE A 99 9.29 0.38 29.40
C ILE A 99 10.67 -0.20 29.76
N GLN A 100 10.73 -1.05 30.78
CA GLN A 100 11.87 -1.94 30.99
C GLN A 100 11.80 -3.09 29.98
N ARG A 101 12.74 -3.13 29.03
CA ARG A 101 13.01 -4.36 28.26
C ARG A 101 13.53 -5.43 29.23
N GLN A 102 12.70 -6.42 29.55
CA GLN A 102 13.18 -7.65 30.16
C GLN A 102 13.94 -8.45 29.11
N VAL A 103 15.24 -8.64 29.33
CA VAL A 103 16.02 -9.66 28.65
C VAL A 103 15.64 -11.00 29.28
N GLN A 104 15.02 -11.90 28.52
CA GLN A 104 14.79 -13.27 28.96
C GLN A 104 16.05 -14.08 28.71
N ASP A 105 16.83 -14.32 29.77
CA ASP A 105 17.92 -15.29 29.74
C ASP A 105 17.35 -16.71 29.57
N ALA A 106 17.81 -17.40 28.54
CA ALA A 106 17.43 -18.80 28.27
C ALA A 106 18.07 -19.73 29.30
N GLY A 107 17.27 -20.26 30.22
CA GLY A 107 17.71 -21.27 31.20
C GLY A 107 18.13 -22.58 30.53
N ALA A 108 19.31 -23.09 30.92
CA ALA A 108 19.81 -24.37 30.44
C ALA A 108 18.94 -25.56 30.92
N PRO A 109 18.75 -26.61 30.09
CA PRO A 109 17.93 -27.76 30.47
C PRO A 109 18.61 -28.63 31.53
N THR A 110 17.90 -28.87 32.62
CA THR A 110 18.34 -29.74 33.72
C THR A 110 18.24 -31.21 33.33
N THR A 111 19.33 -31.97 33.48
CA THR A 111 19.34 -33.42 33.22
C THR A 111 18.74 -34.21 34.39
N SER A 112 17.70 -35.00 34.11
CA SER A 112 17.18 -36.00 35.05
C SER A 112 18.00 -37.30 35.00
N PRO A 113 18.25 -37.98 36.13
CA PRO A 113 18.97 -39.25 36.15
C PRO A 113 18.08 -40.41 35.67
N GLN A 114 18.63 -41.32 34.87
CA GLN A 114 17.94 -42.54 34.43
C GLN A 114 18.08 -43.69 35.43
N ASP A 115 17.01 -44.47 35.54
CA ASP A 115 16.93 -45.72 36.32
C ASP A 115 17.89 -46.81 35.81
N ALA A 116 18.29 -47.70 36.72
CA ALA A 116 19.23 -48.79 36.44
C ALA A 116 18.55 -50.18 36.43
N GLY A 117 18.72 -50.91 35.33
CA GLY A 117 18.57 -52.36 35.26
C GLY A 117 17.93 -52.89 33.96
N PRO A 118 17.88 -54.22 33.75
CA PRO A 118 18.74 -55.27 34.30
C PRO A 118 19.73 -55.83 33.26
N THR A 119 20.71 -56.61 33.71
CA THR A 119 21.76 -57.23 32.87
C THR A 119 21.21 -58.27 31.88
N GLY A 120 21.25 -57.97 30.58
CA GLY A 120 21.05 -58.92 29.48
C GLY A 120 22.35 -59.61 29.04
N THR A 121 22.24 -60.87 28.59
CA THR A 121 23.38 -61.72 28.17
C THR A 121 24.07 -61.24 26.89
N PRO A 122 25.38 -61.51 26.73
CA PRO A 122 26.14 -61.07 25.56
C PRO A 122 25.76 -61.88 24.30
N ASN A 123 25.30 -61.18 23.27
CA ASN A 123 25.02 -61.76 21.95
C ASN A 123 26.35 -61.90 21.16
N PRO A 124 26.55 -62.93 20.30
CA PRO A 124 27.80 -63.11 19.57
C PRO A 124 28.12 -61.92 18.65
N GLN A 125 29.35 -61.41 18.73
CA GLN A 125 29.77 -60.28 17.90
C GLN A 125 29.82 -60.66 16.42
N THR A 126 28.91 -60.08 15.63
CA THR A 126 29.03 -60.01 14.18
C THR A 126 30.35 -59.32 13.83
N PRO A 127 31.17 -59.83 12.88
CA PRO A 127 32.44 -59.20 12.53
C PRO A 127 32.21 -57.75 12.08
N ALA A 128 32.98 -56.83 12.66
CA ALA A 128 32.86 -55.41 12.38
C ALA A 128 33.16 -55.11 10.90
N THR A 129 32.13 -54.75 10.15
CA THR A 129 32.28 -54.17 8.81
C THR A 129 33.21 -52.96 8.92
N ALA A 130 34.32 -52.98 8.19
CA ALA A 130 35.26 -51.85 8.18
C ALA A 130 34.50 -50.56 7.84
N PRO A 131 34.80 -49.43 8.52
CA PRO A 131 34.11 -48.17 8.24
C PRO A 131 34.29 -47.81 6.77
N SER A 132 33.18 -47.78 6.03
CA SER A 132 33.17 -47.30 4.66
C SER A 132 33.79 -45.90 4.67
N LEU A 133 34.85 -45.70 3.89
CA LEU A 133 35.41 -44.37 3.68
C LEU A 133 34.26 -43.46 3.24
N ALA A 134 33.96 -42.45 4.05
CA ALA A 134 32.91 -41.50 3.71
C ALA A 134 33.28 -40.88 2.37
N SER A 135 32.40 -41.00 1.37
CA SER A 135 32.55 -40.29 0.11
C SER A 135 32.80 -38.82 0.42
N PRO A 136 33.77 -38.15 -0.23
CA PRO A 136 34.01 -36.74 0.01
C PRO A 136 32.71 -35.98 -0.21
N ASP A 137 32.28 -35.26 0.81
CA ASP A 137 31.02 -34.51 0.83
C ASP A 137 31.00 -33.62 -0.43
N PRO A 138 30.03 -33.78 -1.35
CA PRO A 138 30.04 -33.06 -2.63
C PRO A 138 30.10 -31.57 -2.35
N SER A 139 31.20 -30.94 -2.77
CA SER A 139 31.50 -29.54 -2.43
C SER A 139 30.32 -28.67 -2.83
N LEU A 140 29.67 -28.07 -1.84
CA LEU A 140 28.46 -27.27 -2.06
C LEU A 140 28.70 -26.22 -3.14
N PRO A 141 27.73 -26.04 -4.06
CA PRO A 141 27.91 -25.15 -5.19
C PRO A 141 28.08 -23.71 -4.69
N LYS A 142 28.96 -22.97 -5.36
CA LYS A 142 29.28 -21.57 -5.02
C LYS A 142 28.85 -20.66 -6.16
N PHE A 143 28.61 -19.40 -5.83
CA PHE A 143 28.56 -18.33 -6.82
C PHE A 143 29.95 -18.16 -7.46
N ASP A 144 29.96 -17.75 -8.73
CA ASP A 144 31.15 -17.45 -9.53
C ASP A 144 31.57 -15.97 -9.44
N PHE A 145 30.90 -15.20 -8.58
CA PHE A 145 31.19 -13.80 -8.28
C PHE A 145 31.35 -13.55 -6.78
N ASP A 146 32.17 -12.56 -6.42
CA ASP A 146 32.33 -12.08 -5.04
C ASP A 146 31.26 -11.06 -4.64
N VAL A 147 30.79 -10.24 -5.60
CA VAL A 147 29.74 -9.23 -5.41
C VAL A 147 28.86 -9.14 -6.65
N GLY A 148 27.56 -9.40 -6.50
CA GLY A 148 26.55 -9.07 -7.51
C GLY A 148 26.14 -7.60 -7.39
N VAL A 149 25.86 -6.93 -8.52
CA VAL A 149 25.44 -5.51 -8.55
C VAL A 149 24.20 -5.32 -9.42
N PHE A 150 23.22 -4.58 -8.91
CA PHE A 150 22.02 -4.15 -9.60
C PHE A 150 21.93 -2.62 -9.56
N ILE A 151 21.73 -1.99 -10.71
CA ILE A 151 21.51 -0.55 -10.83
C ILE A 151 20.08 -0.34 -11.32
N GLY A 152 19.25 0.30 -10.51
CA GLY A 152 17.80 0.27 -10.68
C GLY A 152 17.14 1.64 -10.74
N PRO A 153 15.95 1.76 -11.36
CA PRO A 153 15.19 2.99 -11.34
C PRO A 153 14.63 3.34 -9.95
N ARG A 154 14.47 2.35 -9.06
CA ARG A 154 13.97 2.54 -7.69
C ARG A 154 15.11 2.72 -6.70
N PHE A 155 16.03 1.76 -6.71
CA PHE A 155 17.19 1.66 -5.84
C PHE A 155 18.32 0.94 -6.58
N ASP A 156 19.54 1.08 -6.06
CA ASP A 156 20.67 0.23 -6.42
C ASP A 156 20.80 -0.88 -5.37
N ALA A 157 21.40 -2.02 -5.71
CA ALA A 157 21.64 -3.09 -4.75
C ALA A 157 22.97 -3.82 -5.00
N THR A 158 23.54 -4.38 -3.94
CA THR A 158 24.67 -5.30 -4.01
C THR A 158 24.39 -6.56 -3.20
N TYR A 159 24.77 -7.72 -3.73
CA TYR A 159 24.68 -9.00 -3.02
C TYR A 159 26.06 -9.60 -2.78
N MET A 160 26.37 -9.86 -1.51
CA MET A 160 27.61 -10.50 -1.08
C MET A 160 27.29 -11.90 -0.53
N PRO A 161 27.59 -12.98 -1.29
CA PRO A 161 27.46 -14.34 -0.78
C PRO A 161 28.58 -14.64 0.23
N VAL A 162 28.20 -15.28 1.34
CA VAL A 162 29.16 -15.80 2.34
C VAL A 162 29.21 -17.32 2.21
N GLY A 163 30.36 -17.95 2.46
CA GLY A 163 30.52 -19.41 2.37
C GLY A 163 31.75 -19.96 3.09
N PRO A 164 31.82 -21.29 3.31
CA PRO A 164 30.81 -22.29 2.96
C PRO A 164 29.68 -22.41 4.01
N SER A 165 28.54 -22.94 3.55
CA SER A 165 27.25 -23.10 4.24
C SER A 165 27.28 -23.75 5.64
N PRO A 166 26.29 -23.46 6.51
CA PRO A 166 25.18 -22.51 6.31
C PRO A 166 25.65 -21.09 6.62
N SER A 167 25.52 -20.20 5.64
CA SER A 167 26.12 -18.88 5.68
C SER A 167 25.17 -17.86 5.07
N VAL A 168 24.76 -16.90 5.90
CA VAL A 168 23.83 -15.84 5.53
C VAL A 168 24.62 -14.74 4.82
N GLY A 169 24.37 -14.58 3.53
CA GLY A 169 24.87 -13.44 2.75
C GLY A 169 24.12 -12.15 3.09
N VAL A 170 24.56 -11.04 2.47
CA VAL A 170 23.94 -9.72 2.68
C VAL A 170 23.55 -9.13 1.34
N LEU A 171 22.27 -8.78 1.21
CA LEU A 171 21.72 -7.94 0.14
C LEU A 171 21.64 -6.51 0.69
N ASN A 172 22.57 -5.65 0.28
CA ASN A 172 22.47 -4.22 0.57
C ASN A 172 21.62 -3.55 -0.50
N VAL A 173 20.61 -2.78 -0.07
CA VAL A 173 19.77 -1.95 -0.91
C VAL A 173 20.13 -0.49 -0.62
N TYR A 174 20.31 0.32 -1.67
CA TYR A 174 20.76 1.71 -1.58
C TYR A 174 19.73 2.63 -2.27
N HIS A 175 19.12 3.50 -1.49
CA HIS A 175 18.13 4.46 -1.96
C HIS A 175 18.63 5.89 -1.80
N ARG A 176 19.10 6.51 -2.89
CA ARG A 176 19.58 7.90 -2.90
C ARG A 176 18.43 8.89 -2.84
N VAL A 177 18.46 9.83 -1.89
CA VAL A 177 17.41 10.81 -1.64
C VAL A 177 17.96 12.23 -1.61
N PHE A 178 17.45 13.11 -2.46
CA PHE A 178 17.71 14.55 -2.36
C PHE A 178 16.65 15.21 -1.46
N ILE A 179 17.05 15.82 -0.33
CA ILE A 179 16.12 16.45 0.61
C ILE A 179 16.19 17.97 0.49
N LYS A 180 15.08 18.57 0.04
CA LYS A 180 14.89 20.02 -0.07
C LYS A 180 14.18 20.54 1.17
N PHE A 181 14.95 21.17 2.05
CA PHE A 181 14.44 21.78 3.28
C PHE A 181 13.71 23.09 2.98
N LEU A 182 12.39 23.11 3.22
CA LEU A 182 11.53 24.26 2.97
C LEU A 182 11.03 24.89 4.27
N PRO A 183 11.11 26.23 4.41
CA PRO A 183 10.46 26.90 5.53
C PRO A 183 8.94 26.86 5.37
N PHE A 184 8.21 26.75 6.48
CA PHE A 184 6.77 26.98 6.43
C PHE A 184 6.49 28.46 6.20
N SER A 185 5.46 28.75 5.39
CA SER A 185 5.00 30.12 5.15
C SER A 185 3.49 30.12 5.03
N THR A 186 2.83 31.14 5.58
CA THR A 186 1.38 31.33 5.42
C THR A 186 0.98 31.50 3.96
N ARG A 187 1.91 31.86 3.07
CA ARG A 187 1.69 31.89 1.62
C ARG A 187 1.40 30.50 1.04
N LEU A 188 1.97 29.42 1.59
CA LEU A 188 1.69 28.04 1.17
C LEU A 188 0.20 27.67 1.30
N ILE A 189 -0.52 28.29 2.24
CA ILE A 189 -1.97 28.11 2.44
C ILE A 189 -2.77 28.63 1.24
N THR A 190 -2.28 29.69 0.58
CA THR A 190 -2.88 30.28 -0.63
C THR A 190 -2.38 29.59 -1.89
N ASP A 191 -1.08 29.31 -1.98
CA ASP A 191 -0.44 28.76 -3.17
C ASP A 191 -0.74 27.25 -3.35
N ASN A 192 -0.99 26.51 -2.26
CA ASN A 192 -1.39 25.09 -2.29
C ASN A 192 -2.49 24.80 -1.24
N PRO A 193 -3.75 25.21 -1.49
CA PRO A 193 -4.84 25.07 -0.54
C PRO A 193 -5.31 23.62 -0.34
N ARG A 194 -4.95 22.68 -1.23
CA ARG A 194 -5.21 21.24 -1.05
C ARG A 194 -4.39 20.68 0.12
N MET A 195 -3.08 20.97 0.14
CA MET A 195 -2.16 20.48 1.17
C MET A 195 -2.24 21.29 2.46
N PHE A 196 -2.36 22.61 2.37
CA PHE A 196 -2.28 23.52 3.51
C PHE A 196 -3.64 24.11 3.96
N GLY A 197 -4.76 23.67 3.37
CA GLY A 197 -6.10 24.19 3.65
C GLY A 197 -6.50 24.14 5.13
N ARG A 198 -6.08 23.11 5.88
CA ARG A 198 -6.32 22.98 7.33
C ARG A 198 -5.70 24.09 8.19
N TYR A 199 -4.72 24.83 7.67
CA TYR A 199 -4.10 25.96 8.38
C TYR A 199 -4.84 27.28 8.12
N ARG A 200 -5.87 27.29 7.26
CA ARG A 200 -6.69 28.49 7.00
C ARG A 200 -7.38 28.93 8.30
N GLY A 201 -7.00 30.12 8.78
CA GLY A 201 -7.50 30.68 10.03
C GLY A 201 -6.67 30.36 11.28
N VAL A 202 -5.67 29.48 11.19
CA VAL A 202 -4.73 29.22 12.29
C VAL A 202 -3.88 30.46 12.54
N ARG A 203 -3.91 30.97 13.78
CA ARG A 203 -3.14 32.13 14.22
C ARG A 203 -1.87 31.68 14.95
N PHE A 204 -0.75 31.68 14.24
CA PHE A 204 0.55 31.41 14.85
C PHE A 204 0.99 32.56 15.77
N THR A 205 1.69 32.24 16.87
CA THR A 205 2.33 33.24 17.73
C THR A 205 3.58 33.84 17.08
N ALA A 206 4.17 34.87 17.69
CA ALA A 206 5.45 35.41 17.23
C ALA A 206 6.59 34.38 17.39
N ALA A 207 6.60 33.62 18.49
CA ALA A 207 7.56 32.54 18.71
C ALA A 207 7.43 31.42 17.66
N GLN A 208 6.22 30.92 17.41
CA GLN A 208 5.99 29.90 16.38
C GLN A 208 6.43 30.36 14.98
N ARG A 209 6.26 31.64 14.64
CA ARG A 209 6.76 32.21 13.37
C ARG A 209 8.28 32.24 13.26
N ALA A 210 9.01 32.39 14.37
CA ALA A 210 10.47 32.31 14.36
C ALA A 210 10.95 30.89 14.02
N GLU A 211 10.19 29.87 14.43
CA GLU A 211 10.47 28.45 14.19
C GLU A 211 10.03 27.90 12.81
N PHE A 212 9.60 28.78 11.90
CA PHE A 212 9.25 28.41 10.52
C PHE A 212 10.46 28.08 9.65
N ASN A 213 11.68 28.42 10.08
CA ASN A 213 12.92 28.19 9.32
C ASN A 213 13.68 26.99 9.91
N TRP A 214 14.25 26.18 9.02
CA TRP A 214 15.19 25.14 9.39
C TRP A 214 16.53 25.76 9.84
N THR A 215 17.09 25.27 10.95
CA THR A 215 18.53 25.44 11.25
C THR A 215 19.32 24.27 10.65
N GLU A 216 20.61 24.44 10.38
CA GLU A 216 21.49 23.38 9.86
C GLU A 216 21.45 22.12 10.75
N ALA A 217 21.52 22.30 12.07
CA ALA A 217 21.41 21.19 13.03
C ALA A 217 20.06 20.46 12.93
N GLN A 218 18.94 21.16 12.71
CA GLN A 218 17.63 20.51 12.52
C GLN A 218 17.55 19.75 11.20
N GLN A 219 18.16 20.25 10.12
CA GLN A 219 18.25 19.52 8.86
C GLN A 219 19.04 18.22 9.04
N GLU A 220 20.14 18.27 9.79
CA GLU A 220 21.00 17.12 10.04
C GLU A 220 20.33 16.06 10.92
N THR A 221 19.63 16.48 11.98
CA THR A 221 18.75 15.60 12.76
C THR A 221 17.71 14.95 11.87
N PHE A 222 17.04 15.71 10.98
CA PHE A 222 16.04 15.16 10.07
C PHE A 222 16.63 14.12 9.09
N ARG A 223 17.81 14.39 8.50
CA ARG A 223 18.53 13.41 7.66
C ARG A 223 18.82 12.12 8.44
N THR A 224 19.48 12.26 9.58
CA THR A 224 19.89 11.13 10.43
C THR A 224 18.71 10.28 10.88
N ASP A 225 17.63 10.92 11.36
CA ASP A 225 16.43 10.24 11.83
C ASP A 225 15.66 9.57 10.69
N PHE A 226 15.58 10.22 9.51
CA PHE A 226 14.97 9.61 8.33
C PHE A 226 15.73 8.34 7.88
N GLN A 227 17.07 8.43 7.78
CA GLN A 227 17.91 7.30 7.41
C GLN A 227 17.79 6.15 8.42
N ARG A 228 17.90 6.45 9.72
CA ARG A 228 17.81 5.47 10.80
C ARG A 228 16.47 4.75 10.79
N ASN A 229 15.36 5.47 10.75
CA ASN A 229 14.04 4.82 10.84
C ASN A 229 13.71 3.95 9.63
N VAL A 230 14.09 4.40 8.42
CA VAL A 230 13.94 3.58 7.23
C VAL A 230 14.77 2.31 7.37
N HIS A 231 16.02 2.42 7.83
CA HIS A 231 16.87 1.26 8.09
C HIS A 231 16.26 0.31 9.13
N ASP A 232 15.89 0.82 10.32
CA ASP A 232 15.40 0.05 11.46
C ASP A 232 14.06 -0.67 11.17
N ILE A 233 13.19 -0.07 10.34
CA ILE A 233 11.89 -0.64 9.99
C ILE A 233 11.98 -1.56 8.77
N TRP A 234 12.73 -1.20 7.73
CA TRP A 234 12.74 -1.96 6.47
C TRP A 234 13.82 -3.04 6.39
N SER A 235 14.89 -3.00 7.21
CA SER A 235 15.98 -3.99 7.18
C SER A 235 15.68 -5.23 8.01
N GLU A 236 16.24 -6.36 7.59
CA GLU A 236 16.23 -7.67 8.27
C GLU A 236 14.85 -8.22 8.67
N GLN A 237 13.75 -7.70 8.12
CA GLN A 237 12.39 -8.14 8.45
C GLN A 237 12.10 -9.54 7.91
N HIS A 238 12.51 -9.82 6.66
CA HIS A 238 12.30 -11.10 5.99
C HIS A 238 13.57 -11.59 5.30
N PRO A 239 14.16 -12.74 5.68
CA PRO A 239 15.30 -13.28 4.96
C PRO A 239 14.88 -13.83 3.58
N LEU A 240 15.79 -13.72 2.62
CA LEU A 240 15.64 -14.33 1.30
C LEU A 240 16.33 -15.69 1.31
N ALA A 241 15.64 -16.73 0.83
CA ALA A 241 16.13 -18.09 0.69
C ALA A 241 16.29 -18.49 -0.77
N LEU A 242 17.32 -19.27 -1.06
CA LEU A 242 17.59 -19.73 -2.42
C LEU A 242 16.87 -21.06 -2.68
N ASN A 243 15.87 -21.05 -3.56
CA ASN A 243 15.01 -22.19 -3.87
C ASN A 243 15.54 -22.97 -5.11
N GLU A 244 16.82 -23.35 -5.07
CA GLU A 244 17.44 -24.17 -6.11
C GLU A 244 18.15 -25.39 -5.50
N SER A 245 18.02 -26.56 -6.15
CA SER A 245 18.63 -27.80 -5.69
C SER A 245 20.15 -27.67 -5.55
N GLY A 246 20.71 -28.15 -4.44
CA GLY A 246 22.12 -27.98 -4.09
C GLY A 246 22.46 -26.62 -3.47
N PHE A 247 21.68 -25.57 -3.72
CA PHE A 247 21.84 -24.22 -3.16
C PHE A 247 20.89 -23.91 -1.98
N ALA A 248 19.97 -24.83 -1.65
CA ALA A 248 18.99 -24.67 -0.56
C ALA A 248 19.50 -24.13 0.80
N PRO A 249 20.77 -24.31 1.24
CA PRO A 249 21.28 -23.70 2.47
C PRO A 249 21.55 -22.19 2.39
N TYR A 250 21.61 -21.59 1.20
CA TYR A 250 21.94 -20.17 1.05
C TYR A 250 20.79 -19.27 1.51
N ARG A 251 21.15 -18.21 2.24
CA ARG A 251 20.26 -17.17 2.74
C ARG A 251 20.85 -15.78 2.47
N ALA A 252 20.01 -14.77 2.44
CA ALA A 252 20.42 -13.37 2.41
C ALA A 252 19.58 -12.54 3.40
N LYS A 253 20.24 -11.78 4.28
CA LYS A 253 19.62 -10.67 5.01
C LYS A 253 19.51 -9.47 4.07
N VAL A 254 18.43 -8.70 4.17
CA VAL A 254 18.26 -7.45 3.43
C VAL A 254 18.60 -6.28 4.35
N LEU A 255 19.54 -5.42 3.94
CA LEU A 255 19.87 -4.18 4.63
C LEU A 255 19.47 -3.01 3.74
N VAL A 256 18.50 -2.21 4.19
CA VAL A 256 18.01 -1.04 3.48
C VAL A 256 18.76 0.20 3.98
N ASN A 257 19.46 0.86 3.06
CA ASN A 257 20.30 2.02 3.32
C ASN A 257 19.74 3.21 2.54
N VAL A 258 19.45 4.30 3.24
CA VAL A 258 19.14 5.59 2.62
C VAL A 258 20.43 6.41 2.55
N GLU A 259 20.76 6.88 1.36
CA GLU A 259 21.89 7.78 1.12
C GLU A 259 21.36 9.18 0.82
N ILE A 260 21.81 10.20 1.54
CA ILE A 260 21.40 11.58 1.23
C ILE A 260 22.28 12.09 0.09
N SER A 261 21.63 12.48 -1.01
CA SER A 261 22.28 13.09 -2.17
C SER A 261 22.34 14.61 -2.02
N GLU A 262 23.47 15.20 -2.40
CA GLU A 262 23.66 16.65 -2.51
C GLU A 262 22.99 17.25 -3.76
N ALA A 263 22.69 16.41 -4.77
CA ALA A 263 22.11 16.80 -6.05
C ALA A 263 20.84 16.00 -6.38
N ALA A 264 19.88 16.62 -7.07
CA ALA A 264 18.60 15.99 -7.38
C ALA A 264 18.69 14.98 -8.53
N GLU A 265 19.63 15.21 -9.46
CA GLU A 265 19.92 14.38 -10.63
C GLU A 265 20.58 13.03 -10.27
N ASP A 266 21.32 12.96 -9.17
CA ASP A 266 21.97 11.74 -8.67
C ASP A 266 21.04 10.90 -7.76
N ALA A 267 19.92 11.49 -7.32
CA ALA A 267 18.98 10.86 -6.41
C ALA A 267 17.97 9.95 -7.15
N HIS A 268 17.56 8.87 -6.50
CA HIS A 268 16.40 8.10 -6.95
C HIS A 268 15.10 8.88 -6.70
N SER A 269 15.01 9.60 -5.58
CA SER A 269 13.83 10.38 -5.20
C SER A 269 14.17 11.73 -4.56
N THR A 270 13.21 12.66 -4.62
CA THR A 270 13.27 13.95 -3.91
C THR A 270 12.29 13.97 -2.73
N ILE A 271 12.64 14.67 -1.65
CA ILE A 271 11.73 14.97 -0.54
C ILE A 271 11.67 16.49 -0.35
N GLU A 272 10.46 17.06 -0.35
CA GLU A 272 10.22 18.43 0.16
C GLU A 272 9.88 18.37 1.66
N ALA A 273 10.84 18.75 2.51
CA ALA A 273 10.73 18.68 3.97
C ALA A 273 10.34 20.04 4.56
N PHE A 274 9.09 20.20 5.01
CA PHE A 274 8.57 21.46 5.56
C PHE A 274 8.85 21.59 7.06
N LYS A 275 9.46 22.72 7.46
CA LYS A 275 9.65 23.04 8.88
C LYS A 275 8.32 23.47 9.51
N MET A 276 7.72 22.61 10.32
CA MET A 276 6.50 22.94 11.04
C MET A 276 6.82 23.41 12.47
N PRO A 277 6.08 24.40 13.00
CA PRO A 277 6.29 24.89 14.36
C PRO A 277 5.58 23.98 15.39
N PRO A 278 6.04 23.92 16.65
CA PRO A 278 5.37 23.19 17.71
C PRO A 278 3.91 23.60 17.88
N GLY A 279 3.04 22.62 18.11
CA GLY A 279 1.59 22.83 18.27
C GLY A 279 0.81 23.15 16.98
N ALA A 280 1.46 23.20 15.80
CA ALA A 280 0.72 23.18 14.55
C ALA A 280 0.08 21.80 14.31
N PRO A 281 -1.12 21.74 13.69
CA PRO A 281 -1.65 20.50 13.12
C PRO A 281 -0.60 19.81 12.23
N ARG A 282 -0.54 18.48 12.23
CA ARG A 282 0.37 17.73 11.34
C ARG A 282 0.04 17.97 9.89
N LEU A 283 1.08 18.19 9.08
CA LEU A 283 0.99 18.10 7.63
C LEU A 283 0.53 16.68 7.26
N ARG A 284 -0.23 16.53 6.18
CA ARG A 284 -0.50 15.22 5.58
C ARG A 284 0.63 15.07 4.60
N SER A 285 1.51 14.14 4.92
CA SER A 285 2.58 13.71 4.05
C SER A 285 1.98 12.93 2.87
N GLU A 286 2.68 12.98 1.74
CA GLU A 286 2.25 12.32 0.51
C GLU A 286 3.45 12.11 -0.41
N VAL A 287 3.59 10.91 -0.98
CA VAL A 287 4.30 10.72 -2.25
C VAL A 287 3.39 11.14 -3.40
N ARG A 288 3.87 12.11 -4.16
CA ARG A 288 3.24 12.56 -5.41
C ARG A 288 3.69 11.68 -6.55
N SER A 289 2.81 11.57 -7.56
CA SER A 289 3.04 10.79 -8.79
C SER A 289 4.47 10.93 -9.32
N GLY A 290 5.22 9.82 -9.33
CA GLY A 290 6.66 9.82 -9.61
C GLY A 290 7.45 9.44 -8.37
N ARG A 291 8.54 10.17 -8.10
CA ARG A 291 9.50 9.86 -7.03
C ARG A 291 9.75 11.07 -6.14
N SER A 292 8.67 11.75 -5.75
CA SER A 292 8.75 12.98 -4.94
C SER A 292 7.81 12.90 -3.75
N ALA A 293 8.35 12.94 -2.53
CA ALA A 293 7.58 12.99 -1.30
C ALA A 293 7.46 14.43 -0.78
N THR A 294 6.40 14.68 -0.01
CA THR A 294 6.33 15.80 0.92
C THR A 294 6.27 15.27 2.35
N LEU A 295 7.19 15.73 3.20
CA LEU A 295 7.23 15.42 4.64
C LEU A 295 7.18 16.72 5.47
N GLU A 296 6.78 16.64 6.74
CA GLU A 296 7.04 17.67 7.74
C GLU A 296 8.17 17.27 8.70
N SER A 297 8.72 18.26 9.41
CA SER A 297 9.83 18.12 10.36
C SER A 297 9.60 17.17 11.55
N ARG A 298 8.45 16.51 11.64
CA ARG A 298 8.07 15.54 12.68
C ARG A 298 7.97 14.10 12.15
N ASP A 299 7.96 13.89 10.85
CA ASP A 299 7.64 12.56 10.28
C ASP A 299 8.68 11.47 10.58
N PRO A 300 9.98 11.79 10.71
CA PRO A 300 10.93 10.85 11.29
C PRO A 300 10.74 10.67 12.81
N THR A 301 10.50 11.72 13.57
CA THR A 301 10.64 11.65 15.05
C THR A 301 9.35 11.31 15.79
N GLU A 302 8.19 11.55 15.20
CA GLU A 302 6.87 11.37 15.81
C GLU A 302 6.02 10.41 14.97
N ALA A 303 5.72 9.22 15.51
CA ALA A 303 4.73 8.32 14.92
C ALA A 303 3.32 8.93 14.97
N THR A 304 2.46 8.51 14.05
CA THR A 304 1.01 8.74 14.12
C THR A 304 0.34 7.55 14.79
N LYS A 305 -0.67 7.81 15.62
CA LYS A 305 -1.46 6.76 16.29
C LYS A 305 -2.78 6.57 15.54
N HIS A 306 -3.12 5.31 15.29
CA HIS A 306 -4.34 4.89 14.61
C HIS A 306 -5.00 3.77 15.42
N SER A 307 -6.33 3.78 15.50
CA SER A 307 -7.06 2.61 16.01
C SER A 307 -7.41 1.72 14.82
N VAL A 308 -6.97 0.47 14.83
CA VAL A 308 -7.33 -0.52 13.81
C VAL A 308 -8.16 -1.64 14.44
N PHE A 309 -8.99 -2.26 13.62
CA PHE A 309 -9.60 -3.56 13.94
C PHE A 309 -8.74 -4.64 13.28
N PRO A 310 -7.94 -5.41 14.04
CA PRO A 310 -7.06 -6.42 13.48
C PRO A 310 -7.89 -7.47 12.73
N LYS A 311 -7.54 -7.77 11.49
CA LYS A 311 -8.22 -8.78 10.67
C LYS A 311 -7.29 -9.96 10.48
N ASP A 312 -7.77 -11.15 10.83
CA ASP A 312 -7.06 -12.40 10.59
C ASP A 312 -6.95 -12.71 9.09
N PHE A 313 -7.95 -12.31 8.30
CA PHE A 313 -7.86 -12.21 6.85
C PHE A 313 -8.94 -11.32 6.23
N VAL A 314 -8.67 -10.89 4.99
CA VAL A 314 -9.63 -10.29 4.05
C VAL A 314 -9.58 -11.09 2.74
N ARG A 315 -10.73 -11.29 2.08
CA ARG A 315 -10.84 -12.01 0.79
C ARG A 315 -11.89 -11.41 -0.14
N GLN A 316 -11.67 -11.54 -1.44
CA GLN A 316 -12.64 -11.22 -2.48
C GLN A 316 -13.33 -12.51 -2.97
N VAL A 317 -14.67 -12.56 -2.95
CA VAL A 317 -15.46 -13.65 -3.52
C VAL A 317 -16.20 -13.16 -4.78
N GLY A 318 -15.82 -13.67 -5.95
CA GLY A 318 -16.36 -13.25 -7.23
C GLY A 318 -15.46 -13.61 -8.43
N PRO A 319 -15.71 -13.03 -9.62
CA PRO A 319 -16.80 -12.11 -9.91
C PRO A 319 -18.16 -12.81 -10.04
N PHE A 320 -19.21 -12.07 -9.72
CA PHE A 320 -20.59 -12.36 -10.08
C PHE A 320 -20.86 -11.95 -11.53
N GLU A 321 -21.82 -12.64 -12.15
CA GLU A 321 -22.35 -12.23 -13.44
C GLU A 321 -23.06 -10.86 -13.35
N PHE A 322 -23.18 -10.19 -14.49
CA PHE A 322 -23.92 -8.92 -14.56
C PHE A 322 -25.36 -9.12 -14.09
N ASP A 323 -25.85 -8.18 -13.28
CA ASP A 323 -27.19 -8.20 -12.66
C ASP A 323 -27.56 -9.44 -11.81
N SER A 324 -26.60 -10.33 -11.54
CA SER A 324 -26.84 -11.58 -10.80
C SER A 324 -26.24 -11.56 -9.40
N ALA A 325 -26.90 -12.29 -8.48
CA ALA A 325 -26.40 -12.65 -7.15
C ALA A 325 -26.34 -14.17 -6.96
N ASP A 326 -26.34 -14.93 -8.06
CA ASP A 326 -26.31 -16.39 -8.09
C ASP A 326 -24.87 -16.90 -7.91
N ILE A 327 -24.74 -18.15 -7.45
CA ILE A 327 -23.43 -18.79 -7.26
C ILE A 327 -22.91 -19.26 -8.63
N SER A 328 -22.04 -18.46 -9.23
CA SER A 328 -21.20 -18.86 -10.37
C SER A 328 -20.00 -19.71 -9.89
N PRO A 329 -19.29 -20.45 -10.77
CA PRO A 329 -18.13 -21.23 -10.37
C PRO A 329 -17.01 -20.42 -9.66
N PRO A 330 -16.70 -19.17 -10.04
CA PRO A 330 -15.78 -18.31 -9.27
C PRO A 330 -16.29 -17.97 -7.86
N VAL A 331 -17.60 -17.68 -7.71
CA VAL A 331 -18.22 -17.39 -6.40
C VAL A 331 -18.20 -18.63 -5.50
N GLU A 332 -18.44 -19.82 -6.05
CA GLU A 332 -18.33 -21.09 -5.34
C GLU A 332 -16.89 -21.35 -4.85
N ALA A 333 -15.91 -21.21 -5.74
CA ALA A 333 -14.50 -21.41 -5.42
C ALA A 333 -14.02 -20.46 -4.30
N GLY A 334 -14.33 -19.16 -4.41
CA GLY A 334 -13.99 -18.18 -3.37
C GLY A 334 -14.72 -18.43 -2.04
N SER A 335 -15.98 -18.88 -2.08
CA SER A 335 -16.71 -19.28 -0.86
C SER A 335 -16.08 -20.48 -0.18
N GLN A 336 -15.57 -21.45 -0.96
CA GLN A 336 -14.86 -22.62 -0.44
C GLN A 336 -13.48 -22.26 0.14
N GLU A 337 -12.75 -21.33 -0.48
CA GLU A 337 -11.49 -20.79 0.07
C GLU A 337 -11.74 -20.14 1.43
N VAL A 338 -12.68 -19.20 1.51
CA VAL A 338 -13.06 -18.51 2.77
C VAL A 338 -13.48 -19.53 3.84
N ALA A 339 -14.31 -20.52 3.50
CA ALA A 339 -14.73 -21.55 4.44
C ALA A 339 -13.56 -22.40 4.96
N ASN A 340 -12.57 -22.69 4.11
CA ASN A 340 -11.36 -23.42 4.51
C ASN A 340 -10.44 -22.57 5.41
N LEU A 341 -10.32 -21.28 5.14
CA LEU A 341 -9.56 -20.34 5.99
C LEU A 341 -10.19 -20.18 7.37
N ILE A 342 -11.53 -20.09 7.47
CA ILE A 342 -12.22 -20.05 8.77
C ILE A 342 -11.91 -21.33 9.57
N LYS A 343 -12.01 -22.50 8.94
CA LYS A 343 -11.71 -23.80 9.58
C LYS A 343 -10.24 -23.96 9.99
N SER A 344 -9.29 -23.30 9.30
CA SER A 344 -7.88 -23.34 9.69
C SER A 344 -7.53 -22.38 10.83
N LYS A 345 -8.39 -21.38 11.08
CA LYS A 345 -8.22 -20.36 12.13
C LYS A 345 -9.00 -20.65 13.41
N VAL A 346 -10.05 -21.48 13.35
CA VAL A 346 -10.87 -21.81 14.53
C VAL A 346 -11.02 -23.31 14.72
N ASP A 347 -10.50 -23.80 15.85
CA ASP A 347 -10.58 -25.20 16.24
C ASP A 347 -11.84 -25.47 17.07
N VAL A 348 -12.99 -25.48 16.39
CA VAL A 348 -14.31 -25.76 17.01
C VAL A 348 -14.43 -27.16 17.63
N ALA A 349 -13.46 -28.06 17.39
CA ALA A 349 -13.44 -29.38 18.00
C ALA A 349 -12.83 -29.35 19.42
N HIS A 350 -11.93 -28.41 19.70
CA HIS A 350 -11.32 -28.23 21.01
C HIS A 350 -11.91 -27.05 21.80
N ASP A 351 -12.39 -26.01 21.10
CA ASP A 351 -13.03 -24.84 21.69
C ASP A 351 -14.35 -24.51 20.96
N PRO A 352 -15.51 -25.01 21.44
CA PRO A 352 -16.81 -24.68 20.87
C PRO A 352 -17.23 -23.22 21.12
N ASP A 353 -16.66 -22.57 22.14
CA ASP A 353 -17.02 -21.22 22.58
C ASP A 353 -16.24 -20.13 21.82
N ALA A 354 -15.14 -20.50 21.12
CA ALA A 354 -14.43 -19.65 20.16
C ALA A 354 -15.32 -19.04 19.05
N MET A 355 -16.54 -19.56 18.89
CA MET A 355 -17.58 -19.02 18.00
C MET A 355 -18.27 -17.75 18.51
N GLU A 356 -18.17 -17.43 19.81
CA GLU A 356 -18.81 -16.24 20.40
C GLU A 356 -17.98 -14.96 20.26
N SER A 357 -16.68 -15.07 19.97
CA SER A 357 -15.76 -13.95 19.71
C SER A 357 -15.50 -13.69 18.23
N VAL A 358 -15.69 -14.70 17.37
CA VAL A 358 -15.47 -14.63 15.92
C VAL A 358 -16.50 -13.76 15.21
N CYS A 359 -16.01 -12.88 14.34
CA CYS A 359 -16.81 -11.96 13.56
C CYS A 359 -16.52 -12.11 12.05
N LEU A 360 -17.58 -12.03 11.25
CA LEU A 360 -17.55 -12.12 9.79
C LEU A 360 -18.35 -10.97 9.18
N ASP A 361 -17.68 -10.11 8.41
CA ASP A 361 -18.29 -9.05 7.60
C ASP A 361 -18.38 -9.51 6.14
N PHE A 362 -19.47 -9.16 5.46
CA PHE A 362 -19.74 -9.50 4.05
C PHE A 362 -20.24 -8.25 3.30
N ARG A 363 -19.33 -7.57 2.58
CA ARG A 363 -19.64 -6.35 1.81
C ARG A 363 -19.83 -6.67 0.33
N GLY A 364 -21.09 -6.74 -0.09
CA GLY A 364 -21.43 -6.99 -1.49
C GLY A 364 -21.37 -5.74 -2.35
N ARG A 365 -20.71 -5.84 -3.51
CA ARG A 365 -20.47 -4.74 -4.46
C ARG A 365 -21.21 -4.94 -5.78
N ALA A 366 -21.49 -3.82 -6.45
CA ALA A 366 -22.06 -3.77 -7.79
C ALA A 366 -21.38 -2.68 -8.63
N THR A 367 -21.31 -2.91 -9.94
CA THR A 367 -20.81 -1.95 -10.94
C THR A 367 -21.79 -0.77 -11.09
N PRO A 368 -21.41 0.37 -11.67
CA PRO A 368 -22.22 1.59 -11.64
C PRO A 368 -23.43 1.59 -12.58
N GLU A 369 -23.66 0.53 -13.38
CA GLU A 369 -24.87 0.43 -14.19
C GLU A 369 -26.10 0.18 -13.30
N GLY A 370 -27.08 1.08 -13.32
CA GLY A 370 -28.31 0.94 -12.56
C GLY A 370 -28.72 2.24 -11.88
N SER A 371 -29.22 2.11 -10.65
CA SER A 371 -29.50 3.23 -9.74
C SER A 371 -29.09 2.82 -8.33
N THR A 372 -28.76 3.79 -7.48
CA THR A 372 -28.07 3.56 -6.19
C THR A 372 -28.79 2.51 -5.36
N SER A 373 -30.10 2.70 -5.17
CA SER A 373 -31.00 1.76 -4.47
C SER A 373 -30.98 0.34 -5.07
N TYR A 374 -30.94 0.22 -6.40
CA TYR A 374 -30.87 -1.08 -7.07
C TYR A 374 -29.52 -1.77 -6.84
N ASN A 375 -28.43 -1.03 -6.94
CA ASN A 375 -27.07 -1.54 -6.76
C ASN A 375 -26.77 -1.87 -5.29
N GLU A 376 -27.37 -1.13 -4.34
CA GLU A 376 -27.39 -1.46 -2.91
C GLU A 376 -28.15 -2.76 -2.64
N GLU A 377 -29.33 -2.97 -3.25
CA GLU A 377 -30.09 -4.21 -3.11
C GLU A 377 -29.35 -5.40 -3.76
N LEU A 378 -28.74 -5.21 -4.94
CA LEU A 378 -27.95 -6.24 -5.62
C LEU A 378 -26.71 -6.63 -4.81
N GLY A 379 -25.97 -5.66 -4.27
CA GLY A 379 -24.87 -5.91 -3.32
C GLY A 379 -25.34 -6.68 -2.09
N SER A 380 -26.46 -6.25 -1.49
CA SER A 380 -27.09 -6.92 -0.34
C SER A 380 -27.59 -8.34 -0.65
N ARG A 381 -27.98 -8.64 -1.90
CA ARG A 381 -28.27 -10.02 -2.35
C ARG A 381 -26.99 -10.84 -2.43
N ARG A 382 -25.94 -10.33 -3.09
CA ARG A 382 -24.63 -11.00 -3.23
C ARG A 382 -24.02 -11.36 -1.86
N ALA A 383 -23.97 -10.40 -0.94
CA ALA A 383 -23.46 -10.60 0.42
C ALA A 383 -24.19 -11.74 1.15
N ARG A 384 -25.53 -11.77 1.08
CA ARG A 384 -26.35 -12.85 1.66
C ARG A 384 -26.10 -14.20 0.99
N THR A 385 -25.92 -14.25 -0.33
CA THR A 385 -25.57 -15.49 -1.04
C THR A 385 -24.25 -16.06 -0.54
N VAL A 386 -23.18 -15.25 -0.52
CA VAL A 386 -21.85 -15.71 -0.07
C VAL A 386 -21.87 -16.11 1.40
N ARG A 387 -22.47 -15.31 2.28
CA ARG A 387 -22.62 -15.62 3.72
C ARG A 387 -23.31 -16.96 3.93
N ASN A 388 -24.44 -17.19 3.26
CA ASN A 388 -25.16 -18.46 3.37
C ASN A 388 -24.29 -19.63 2.88
N ARG A 389 -23.62 -19.47 1.73
CA ARG A 389 -22.76 -20.53 1.18
C ARG A 389 -21.57 -20.84 2.07
N VAL A 390 -20.90 -19.82 2.61
CA VAL A 390 -19.80 -19.98 3.56
C VAL A 390 -20.30 -20.69 4.83
N ASN A 391 -21.44 -20.29 5.41
CA ASN A 391 -22.02 -20.98 6.58
C ASN A 391 -22.29 -22.47 6.30
N ASP A 392 -22.91 -22.79 5.15
CA ASP A 392 -23.19 -24.18 4.75
C ASP A 392 -21.91 -25.01 4.60
N LEU A 393 -20.86 -24.42 4.00
CA LEU A 393 -19.56 -25.07 3.80
C LEU A 393 -18.75 -25.20 5.09
N VAL A 394 -18.87 -24.23 5.99
CA VAL A 394 -18.24 -24.21 7.31
C VAL A 394 -18.87 -25.27 8.23
N GLY A 395 -20.20 -25.45 8.15
CA GLY A 395 -20.94 -26.48 8.88
C GLY A 395 -21.44 -26.03 10.27
N PHE A 396 -21.28 -24.75 10.59
CA PHE A 396 -21.79 -24.12 11.81
C PHE A 396 -22.20 -22.66 11.53
N HIS A 397 -23.03 -22.11 12.42
CA HIS A 397 -23.45 -20.72 12.37
C HIS A 397 -22.77 -19.96 13.52
N PRO A 398 -21.68 -19.22 13.28
CA PRO A 398 -21.06 -18.41 14.32
C PRO A 398 -22.03 -17.31 14.80
N THR A 399 -21.75 -16.68 15.94
CA THR A 399 -22.57 -15.56 16.44
C THR A 399 -22.29 -14.31 15.61
N VAL A 400 -22.88 -14.25 14.42
CA VAL A 400 -22.56 -13.20 13.44
C VAL A 400 -23.00 -11.83 13.95
N PHE A 401 -22.04 -10.96 14.29
CA PHE A 401 -22.24 -9.51 14.28
C PHE A 401 -22.46 -9.05 12.84
N MET A 402 -23.69 -9.28 12.38
CA MET A 402 -24.03 -9.25 10.98
C MET A 402 -24.37 -7.83 10.55
N GLU A 403 -23.35 -6.98 10.48
CA GLU A 403 -23.43 -5.77 9.67
C GLU A 403 -23.48 -6.23 8.20
N VAL A 404 -24.70 -6.31 7.65
CA VAL A 404 -24.87 -6.29 6.19
C VAL A 404 -24.43 -4.90 5.79
N GLY A 405 -23.16 -4.76 5.41
CA GLY A 405 -22.48 -3.46 5.30
C GLY A 405 -23.35 -2.43 4.62
N THR A 406 -23.75 -1.40 5.37
CA THR A 406 -24.62 -0.34 4.85
C THR A 406 -23.80 0.51 3.87
N HIS A 407 -23.93 0.17 2.58
CA HIS A 407 -23.29 0.80 1.40
C HIS A 407 -21.80 0.37 1.23
N PRO A 408 -21.26 0.29 -0.02
CA PRO A 408 -21.54 1.15 -1.17
C PRO A 408 -22.17 0.44 -2.39
N GLY A 409 -23.43 0.76 -2.70
CA GLY A 409 -24.02 0.45 -4.00
C GLY A 409 -23.81 1.60 -5.00
N GLU A 410 -22.89 1.40 -5.94
CA GLU A 410 -22.62 2.24 -7.12
C GLU A 410 -21.81 3.55 -6.94
N LYS A 411 -21.95 4.29 -5.83
CA LYS A 411 -21.14 5.50 -5.67
C LYS A 411 -19.67 5.10 -5.68
N ASN A 412 -18.88 5.77 -6.53
CA ASN A 412 -17.45 5.52 -6.70
C ASN A 412 -17.09 4.14 -7.32
N ALA A 413 -18.07 3.36 -7.80
CA ALA A 413 -17.84 2.05 -8.43
C ALA A 413 -17.23 2.16 -9.85
N THR A 414 -16.58 1.08 -10.30
CA THR A 414 -16.06 0.93 -11.67
C THR A 414 -16.88 -0.11 -12.45
N THR A 415 -16.81 -0.07 -13.79
CA THR A 415 -17.48 -1.04 -14.68
C THR A 415 -16.73 -2.37 -14.84
N ASP A 416 -15.60 -2.55 -14.15
CA ASP A 416 -14.81 -3.78 -14.20
C ASP A 416 -15.63 -4.95 -13.60
N PRO A 417 -15.74 -6.10 -14.30
CA PRO A 417 -16.29 -7.33 -13.74
C PRO A 417 -15.79 -7.70 -12.33
N LYS A 418 -14.51 -7.42 -12.01
CA LYS A 418 -13.90 -7.63 -10.70
C LYS A 418 -14.57 -6.84 -9.57
N PHE A 419 -15.32 -5.78 -9.88
CA PHE A 419 -16.08 -5.00 -8.90
C PHE A 419 -17.43 -5.66 -8.55
N ARG A 420 -17.91 -6.64 -9.33
CA ARG A 420 -19.09 -7.46 -8.99
C ARG A 420 -18.67 -8.58 -8.04
N ARG A 421 -18.41 -8.28 -6.78
CA ARG A 421 -17.87 -9.24 -5.79
C ARG A 421 -18.51 -9.08 -4.41
N VAL A 422 -18.12 -9.93 -3.47
CA VAL A 422 -18.29 -9.71 -2.03
C VAL A 422 -16.92 -9.68 -1.38
N ASP A 423 -16.62 -8.64 -0.62
CA ASP A 423 -15.47 -8.65 0.28
C ASP A 423 -15.88 -9.36 1.57
N VAL A 424 -15.06 -10.30 2.04
CA VAL A 424 -15.26 -11.00 3.30
C VAL A 424 -14.09 -10.67 4.22
N THR A 425 -14.37 -10.25 5.45
CA THR A 425 -13.34 -10.13 6.51
C THR A 425 -13.64 -11.09 7.63
N PHE A 426 -12.59 -11.63 8.23
CA PHE A 426 -12.66 -12.51 9.39
C PHE A 426 -11.72 -11.99 10.47
N ASP A 427 -12.22 -12.01 11.70
CA ASP A 427 -11.55 -11.55 12.91
C ASP A 427 -11.99 -12.46 14.08
N ARG A 428 -11.05 -12.90 14.91
CA ARG A 428 -11.31 -13.74 16.09
C ARG A 428 -11.72 -12.95 17.34
N ASP A 429 -11.54 -11.64 17.38
CA ASP A 429 -11.98 -10.76 18.47
C ASP A 429 -12.33 -9.33 18.00
N CYS A 430 -13.46 -9.18 17.31
CA CYS A 430 -13.92 -7.85 16.84
C CYS A 430 -14.45 -6.93 17.95
N ARG A 431 -14.27 -7.30 19.22
CA ARG A 431 -14.52 -6.41 20.37
C ARG A 431 -13.26 -5.68 20.79
N SER A 432 -12.10 -6.12 20.31
CA SER A 432 -10.82 -5.44 20.46
C SER A 432 -10.62 -4.39 19.36
N PHE A 433 -9.97 -3.29 19.75
CA PHE A 433 -9.30 -2.39 18.81
C PHE A 433 -7.86 -2.27 19.27
N GLU A 434 -6.92 -2.25 18.34
CA GLU A 434 -5.51 -2.07 18.64
C GLU A 434 -5.11 -0.63 18.30
N GLU A 435 -4.43 0.03 19.24
CA GLU A 435 -3.71 1.27 18.91
C GLU A 435 -2.40 0.89 18.21
N GLN A 436 -2.33 1.16 16.91
CA GLN A 436 -1.14 0.99 16.10
C GLN A 436 -0.42 2.33 15.98
N GLU A 437 0.91 2.27 16.02
CA GLU A 437 1.77 3.41 15.67
C GLU A 437 2.28 3.22 14.24
N GLN A 438 2.34 4.32 13.49
CA GLN A 438 2.88 4.38 12.13
C GLN A 438 4.00 5.41 12.04
N ASN A 439 5.16 4.97 11.58
CA ASN A 439 6.29 5.84 11.24
C ASN A 439 6.07 6.41 9.84
N VAL A 440 5.59 7.66 9.77
CA VAL A 440 5.24 8.33 8.51
C VAL A 440 6.43 8.35 7.54
N ALA A 441 7.64 8.61 8.03
CA ALA A 441 8.83 8.58 7.18
C ALA A 441 9.08 7.22 6.52
N ALA A 442 8.90 6.11 7.24
CA ALA A 442 9.08 4.75 6.70
C ALA A 442 7.92 4.29 5.80
N HIS A 443 6.69 4.74 6.06
CA HIS A 443 5.52 4.55 5.17
C HIS A 443 5.75 5.23 3.81
N GLU A 444 6.09 6.52 3.82
CA GLU A 444 6.33 7.31 2.60
C GLU A 444 7.57 6.80 1.84
N PHE A 445 8.56 6.23 2.53
CA PHE A 445 9.67 5.52 1.89
C PHE A 445 9.21 4.30 1.09
N GLY A 446 8.23 3.53 1.59
CA GLY A 446 7.63 2.43 0.83
C GLY A 446 7.00 2.92 -0.48
N HIS A 447 6.31 4.07 -0.46
CA HIS A 447 5.84 4.71 -1.70
C HIS A 447 6.97 5.13 -2.64
N LEU A 448 8.12 5.59 -2.12
CA LEU A 448 9.29 5.90 -2.94
C LEU A 448 9.94 4.66 -3.59
N LEU A 449 9.82 3.48 -2.98
CA LEU A 449 10.13 2.19 -3.62
C LEU A 449 9.08 1.77 -4.67
N GLY A 450 7.89 2.36 -4.64
CA GLY A 450 6.80 2.12 -5.58
C GLY A 450 5.68 1.22 -5.05
N PHE A 451 5.59 1.02 -3.73
CA PHE A 451 4.41 0.42 -3.10
C PHE A 451 3.25 1.43 -3.11
N GLY A 452 2.04 0.96 -3.42
CA GLY A 452 0.81 1.73 -3.17
C GLY A 452 0.33 1.55 -1.74
N ASP A 453 -0.46 2.48 -1.23
CA ASP A 453 -1.06 2.36 0.11
C ASP A 453 -2.11 1.23 0.15
N GLU A 454 -2.20 0.57 1.30
CA GLU A 454 -3.04 -0.60 1.61
C GLU A 454 -4.18 -0.26 2.58
N TYR A 455 -4.47 1.03 2.78
CA TYR A 455 -5.63 1.48 3.57
C TYR A 455 -6.80 1.87 2.66
N VAL A 456 -8.00 1.75 3.22
CA VAL A 456 -9.26 2.12 2.55
C VAL A 456 -9.37 3.65 2.43
N ASP A 457 -9.61 4.16 1.22
CA ASP A 457 -9.91 5.58 0.96
C ASP A 457 -11.06 5.67 -0.04
N GLU A 458 -12.29 5.49 0.46
CA GLU A 458 -13.50 5.56 -0.37
C GLU A 458 -13.87 7.00 -0.79
N ARG A 459 -13.18 8.01 -0.24
CA ARG A 459 -13.47 9.44 -0.45
C ARG A 459 -12.20 10.25 -0.73
N PRO A 460 -11.41 9.84 -1.72
CA PRO A 460 -10.12 10.45 -1.98
C PRO A 460 -10.31 11.86 -2.58
N PRO A 461 -9.24 12.68 -2.63
CA PRO A 461 -9.28 13.95 -3.36
C PRO A 461 -9.65 13.78 -4.83
N SER A 462 -10.28 14.79 -5.43
CA SER A 462 -10.66 14.79 -6.85
C SER A 462 -9.47 14.42 -7.76
N GLY A 463 -9.72 13.54 -8.73
CA GLY A 463 -8.72 13.00 -9.67
C GLY A 463 -7.99 11.75 -9.18
N VAL A 464 -8.20 11.31 -7.93
CA VAL A 464 -7.70 10.04 -7.40
C VAL A 464 -8.84 9.02 -7.41
N LEU A 465 -8.55 7.77 -7.78
CA LEU A 465 -9.54 6.70 -7.72
C LEU A 465 -9.77 6.25 -6.27
N PRO A 466 -11.03 5.99 -5.89
CA PRO A 466 -11.38 5.51 -4.56
C PRO A 466 -10.87 4.09 -4.37
N LYS A 467 -10.32 3.82 -3.19
CA LYS A 467 -9.89 2.50 -2.75
C LYS A 467 -10.90 1.96 -1.76
N PHE A 468 -11.38 0.76 -2.00
CA PHE A 468 -12.34 0.11 -1.14
C PHE A 468 -11.69 -1.03 -0.36
N LEU A 469 -12.39 -1.50 0.68
CA LEU A 469 -12.02 -2.72 1.38
C LEU A 469 -11.75 -3.87 0.40
N ALA A 470 -10.68 -4.60 0.67
CA ALA A 470 -10.20 -5.72 -0.12
C ALA A 470 -9.79 -5.37 -1.56
N ASP A 471 -9.69 -4.11 -1.99
CA ASP A 471 -9.09 -3.81 -3.29
C ASP A 471 -7.61 -4.23 -3.34
N ARG A 472 -7.09 -4.39 -4.57
CA ARG A 472 -5.70 -4.77 -4.79
C ARG A 472 -4.85 -3.49 -4.79
N PRO A 473 -3.87 -3.32 -3.88
CA PRO A 473 -2.93 -2.21 -3.98
C PRO A 473 -2.12 -2.32 -5.28
N THR A 474 -1.51 -1.22 -5.71
CA THR A 474 -0.84 -1.11 -7.04
C THR A 474 0.30 -2.12 -7.29
N HIS A 475 0.79 -2.77 -6.24
CA HIS A 475 1.88 -3.74 -6.28
C HIS A 475 1.41 -5.19 -6.11
N TYR A 476 0.13 -5.42 -5.81
CA TYR A 476 -0.45 -6.75 -5.56
C TYR A 476 -0.12 -7.75 -6.68
N ASP A 477 -0.37 -7.37 -7.94
CA ASP A 477 -0.19 -8.29 -9.09
C ASP A 477 1.31 -8.67 -9.27
N THR A 478 2.24 -7.83 -8.80
CA THR A 478 3.67 -8.17 -8.78
C THR A 478 3.97 -9.21 -7.70
N VAL A 479 3.44 -9.01 -6.48
CA VAL A 479 3.58 -9.96 -5.36
C VAL A 479 2.93 -11.31 -5.70
N GLU A 480 1.74 -11.31 -6.30
CA GLU A 480 1.05 -12.51 -6.76
C GLU A 480 1.92 -13.29 -7.77
N SER A 481 2.59 -12.59 -8.70
CA SER A 481 3.43 -13.22 -9.74
C SER A 481 4.77 -13.76 -9.24
N GLU A 482 5.39 -13.12 -8.24
CA GLU A 482 6.74 -13.46 -7.74
C GLU A 482 6.70 -14.33 -6.45
N MET A 483 5.62 -14.24 -5.68
CA MET A 483 5.52 -14.77 -4.31
C MET A 483 4.21 -15.53 -4.02
N GLY A 484 3.34 -15.67 -5.02
CA GLY A 484 2.08 -16.40 -4.94
C GLY A 484 0.93 -15.62 -4.30
N SER A 485 -0.30 -16.06 -4.57
CA SER A 485 -1.53 -15.39 -4.12
C SER A 485 -1.67 -15.35 -2.59
N ASP A 486 -1.15 -16.32 -1.84
CA ASP A 486 -1.20 -16.28 -0.37
C ASP A 486 -0.51 -15.05 0.20
N THR A 487 0.71 -14.75 -0.28
CA THR A 487 1.46 -13.57 0.12
C THR A 487 0.80 -12.28 -0.37
N ALA A 488 0.28 -12.26 -1.61
CA ALA A 488 -0.41 -11.07 -2.13
C ALA A 488 -1.71 -10.76 -1.36
N ASN A 489 -2.41 -11.81 -0.91
CA ASN A 489 -3.62 -11.72 -0.09
C ASN A 489 -3.37 -11.15 1.33
N GLU A 490 -2.12 -11.09 1.82
CA GLU A 490 -1.76 -10.38 3.07
C GLU A 490 -1.97 -8.86 2.94
N MET A 491 -1.97 -8.35 1.69
CA MET A 491 -1.81 -6.94 1.33
C MET A 491 -3.09 -6.30 0.76
N LEU A 492 -4.19 -7.06 0.65
CA LEU A 492 -5.48 -6.53 0.16
C LEU A 492 -5.92 -5.36 1.03
N ASP A 493 -6.38 -4.26 0.41
CA ASP A 493 -6.61 -2.97 1.08
C ASP A 493 -7.47 -3.14 2.36
N GLN A 494 -6.81 -2.99 3.51
CA GLN A 494 -7.36 -3.23 4.83
C GLN A 494 -6.67 -2.34 5.88
N GLU A 495 -7.46 -1.73 6.75
CA GLU A 495 -6.98 -1.03 7.96
C GLU A 495 -6.28 -2.04 8.88
N SER A 496 -4.94 -2.12 8.82
CA SER A 496 -4.14 -3.16 9.48
C SER A 496 -2.82 -2.61 10.01
N SER A 497 -2.09 -3.45 10.73
CA SER A 497 -0.74 -3.16 11.23
C SER A 497 0.34 -3.06 10.13
N SER A 498 0.01 -3.33 8.86
CA SER A 498 0.94 -3.15 7.73
C SER A 498 1.52 -1.73 7.69
N ILE A 499 2.83 -1.62 7.42
CA ILE A 499 3.52 -0.35 7.21
C ILE A 499 2.90 0.47 6.07
N MET A 500 2.38 -0.19 5.03
CA MET A 500 1.72 0.46 3.90
C MET A 500 0.24 0.75 4.14
N SER A 501 -0.32 0.31 5.28
CA SER A 501 -1.67 0.63 5.75
C SER A 501 -1.64 1.67 6.88
N LEU A 502 -1.86 1.28 8.14
CA LEU A 502 -1.98 2.16 9.30
C LEU A 502 -1.03 1.82 10.47
N GLY A 503 -0.10 0.88 10.27
CA GLY A 503 0.85 0.46 11.31
C GLY A 503 2.32 0.57 10.89
N ASN A 504 3.13 -0.34 11.43
CA ASN A 504 4.59 -0.35 11.30
C ASN A 504 5.17 -1.70 10.84
N VAL A 505 4.34 -2.72 10.57
CA VAL A 505 4.79 -4.06 10.20
C VAL A 505 5.09 -4.13 8.71
N VAL A 506 6.35 -4.33 8.33
CA VAL A 506 6.71 -4.66 6.95
C VAL A 506 6.30 -6.11 6.67
N GLN A 507 5.35 -6.31 5.77
CA GLN A 507 4.87 -7.63 5.36
C GLN A 507 5.83 -8.28 4.34
N ARG A 508 5.69 -9.60 4.15
CA ARG A 508 6.53 -10.40 3.25
C ARG A 508 6.48 -9.87 1.82
N GLY A 509 5.28 -9.51 1.34
CA GLY A 509 5.11 -8.96 -0.01
C GLY A 509 5.82 -7.63 -0.26
N HIS A 510 6.12 -6.84 0.78
CA HIS A 510 6.91 -5.61 0.65
C HIS A 510 8.39 -5.86 0.31
N TYR A 511 8.85 -7.12 0.31
CA TYR A 511 10.19 -7.50 -0.12
C TYR A 511 10.27 -7.87 -1.62
N VAL A 512 9.15 -7.84 -2.36
CA VAL A 512 9.08 -8.30 -3.77
C VAL A 512 10.08 -7.59 -4.71
N PHE A 513 10.32 -6.29 -4.53
CA PHE A 513 11.28 -5.59 -5.39
C PHE A 513 12.73 -5.96 -5.04
N PHE A 514 13.03 -6.25 -3.77
CA PHE A 514 14.35 -6.75 -3.34
C PHE A 514 14.58 -8.18 -3.86
N LEU A 515 13.53 -9.01 -3.84
CA LEU A 515 13.50 -10.33 -4.45
C LEU A 515 13.81 -10.27 -5.96
N GLN A 516 13.14 -9.39 -6.70
CA GLN A 516 13.43 -9.17 -8.12
C GLN A 516 14.88 -8.75 -8.38
N ALA A 517 15.44 -7.88 -7.53
CA ALA A 517 16.84 -7.43 -7.65
C ALA A 517 17.85 -8.57 -7.40
N ILE A 518 17.67 -9.39 -6.36
CA ILE A 518 18.60 -10.52 -6.11
C ILE A 518 18.45 -11.63 -7.16
N ASN A 519 17.24 -11.91 -7.65
CA ASN A 519 17.00 -12.82 -8.77
C ASN A 519 17.77 -12.35 -10.02
N ALA A 520 17.67 -11.05 -10.35
CA ALA A 520 18.37 -10.45 -11.48
C ALA A 520 19.90 -10.46 -11.34
N MET A 521 20.45 -10.22 -10.14
CA MET A 521 21.91 -10.26 -9.91
C MET A 521 22.49 -11.67 -9.95
N THR A 522 21.77 -12.64 -9.40
CA THR A 522 22.28 -14.01 -9.19
C THR A 522 21.99 -14.93 -10.38
N GLY A 523 20.98 -14.63 -11.19
CA GLY A 523 20.45 -15.57 -12.19
C GLY A 523 19.78 -16.79 -11.57
N LYS A 524 19.29 -16.66 -10.33
CA LYS A 524 18.73 -17.74 -9.50
C LYS A 524 17.32 -17.40 -9.01
N THR A 525 16.57 -18.43 -8.61
CA THR A 525 15.24 -18.29 -8.01
C THR A 525 15.33 -18.22 -6.50
N TRP A 526 15.22 -17.02 -5.95
CA TRP A 526 15.04 -16.81 -4.51
C TRP A 526 13.55 -16.81 -4.14
N THR A 527 13.29 -16.89 -2.84
CA THR A 527 11.96 -16.76 -2.21
C THR A 527 12.10 -15.97 -0.92
N VAL A 528 11.08 -15.20 -0.52
CA VAL A 528 11.01 -14.58 0.81
C VAL A 528 10.46 -15.60 1.80
N GLU A 529 11.18 -15.86 2.90
CA GLU A 529 10.69 -16.76 3.96
C GLU A 529 9.49 -16.14 4.72
N SER A 530 8.93 -16.89 5.66
CA SER A 530 7.71 -16.54 6.42
C SER A 530 7.96 -16.38 7.91
#